data_AF-A0A417EZH2-F1
#
_entry.id   AF-A0A417EZH2-F1
#
_cell.length_a   1.000
_cell.length_b   1.000
_cell.length_c   1.000
_cell.angle_alpha   90.00
_cell.angle_beta   90.00
_cell.angle_gamma   90.00
#
_symmetry.space_group_name_H-M   'P 1'
#
loop_
_entity.id
_entity.type
_entity.pdbx_description
1 polymer ?
#
loop_
_entity_poly.entity_id
_entity_poly.type
_entity_poly.pdbx_seq_one_letter_code
_entity_poly.pdbx_strand_id
1 'polypeptide(L)'
;MKKFCVSKDCNACGECILQTDLLIEDAAGYAVPVADGYIKAENLEKAQAVVAACPAHALSIVEQADIVLDADKMGAALEKKLKAIDIPSVSSSELRFDEDDYQVSAGYADGEYDYKYSSWDKAVSAGAQRFRQVFWSRRSDYVLAYLSQYKSKVLRPYYDFSNPDKTYYAQFSKKIEEVLKAAKAELSAASENDSVLSVDFTEFRPEKSKDFQTSFACSMDYIGDASYVKEFLDDFERDSYNRLSSYEDEICAEGREEYAGHGWLGDKYKTIYRFKDVNETGKRLVDHIGSKLSVCGVSEGYHLRCIDDIADDQVESAIKQYREIVSKAIDHKVAIYREAVQKCAKGVKADADRKRT
;
A
#
# COMPACT_ATOMS: atom_id res chain seq x y z
N MET A 1 -39.14 -6.28 15.37
CA MET A 1 -38.11 -5.27 15.78
C MET A 1 -38.43 -3.92 15.15
N LYS A 2 -37.92 -2.79 15.68
CA LYS A 2 -38.24 -1.44 15.15
C LYS A 2 -36.99 -0.68 14.73
N LYS A 3 -37.06 0.08 13.62
CA LYS A 3 -35.97 0.98 13.13
C LYS A 3 -36.54 2.30 12.66
N PHE A 4 -35.69 3.33 12.63
CA PHE A 4 -35.98 4.55 11.88
C PHE A 4 -35.96 4.29 10.37
N CYS A 5 -36.81 5.01 9.66
CA CYS A 5 -36.80 5.14 8.21
C CYS A 5 -36.90 6.63 7.87
N VAL A 6 -36.04 7.08 6.96
CA VAL A 6 -35.99 8.47 6.50
C VAL A 6 -36.48 8.53 5.06
N SER A 7 -37.49 9.34 4.79
CA SER A 7 -38.00 9.56 3.43
C SER A 7 -37.13 10.57 2.66
N LYS A 8 -37.38 10.66 1.36
CA LYS A 8 -36.78 11.65 0.47
C LYS A 8 -37.15 13.10 0.81
N ASP A 9 -38.10 13.33 1.72
CA ASP A 9 -38.55 14.66 2.11
C ASP A 9 -37.65 15.28 3.19
N CYS A 10 -36.62 14.56 3.63
CA CYS A 10 -35.60 15.07 4.53
C CYS A 10 -34.98 16.35 3.96
N ASN A 11 -34.90 17.40 4.78
CA ASN A 11 -34.39 18.70 4.39
C ASN A 11 -33.00 19.00 4.98
N ALA A 12 -32.28 17.98 5.45
CA ALA A 12 -30.92 18.10 5.99
C ALA A 12 -30.77 19.10 7.16
N CYS A 13 -31.79 19.26 8.02
CA CYS A 13 -31.74 20.21 9.14
C CYS A 13 -30.91 19.75 10.36
N GLY A 14 -30.47 18.49 10.41
CA GLY A 14 -29.58 17.95 11.46
C GLY A 14 -30.20 17.67 12.84
N GLU A 15 -31.38 18.22 13.15
CA GLU A 15 -31.98 18.15 14.50
C GLU A 15 -32.12 16.73 15.06
N CYS A 16 -32.54 15.77 14.22
CA CYS A 16 -32.74 14.39 14.66
C CYS A 16 -31.45 13.65 15.05
N ILE A 17 -30.32 13.98 14.41
CA ILE A 17 -29.02 13.32 14.65
C ILE A 17 -28.46 13.76 16.01
N LEU A 18 -28.79 14.96 16.48
CA LEU A 18 -28.40 15.45 17.80
C LEU A 18 -29.17 14.77 18.95
N GLN A 19 -30.31 14.16 18.66
CA GLN A 19 -31.20 13.58 19.66
C GLN A 19 -31.07 12.06 19.80
N THR A 20 -30.42 11.38 18.85
CA THR A 20 -30.23 9.93 18.90
C THR A 20 -29.01 9.47 18.12
N ASP A 21 -28.26 8.53 18.71
CA ASP A 21 -27.13 7.87 18.05
C ASP A 21 -27.56 6.84 16.98
N LEU A 22 -28.87 6.66 16.75
CA LEU A 22 -29.44 5.73 15.78
C LEU A 22 -29.62 6.35 14.38
N LEU A 23 -29.30 7.63 14.23
CA LEU A 23 -29.30 8.36 12.97
C LEU A 23 -27.92 9.02 12.78
N ILE A 24 -27.41 9.01 11.56
CA ILE A 24 -26.16 9.70 11.17
C ILE A 24 -26.41 10.56 9.94
N GLU A 25 -25.48 11.46 9.67
CA GLU A 25 -25.48 12.28 8.45
C GLU A 25 -24.75 11.55 7.33
N ASP A 26 -25.32 11.52 6.12
CA ASP A 26 -24.63 11.05 4.93
C ASP A 26 -23.73 12.15 4.31
N ALA A 27 -22.98 11.81 3.27
CA ALA A 27 -22.05 12.74 2.62
C ALA A 27 -22.74 13.95 1.95
N ALA A 28 -24.05 13.90 1.75
CA ALA A 28 -24.85 14.97 1.16
C ALA A 28 -25.63 15.79 2.21
N GLY A 29 -25.46 15.48 3.50
CA GLY A 29 -26.08 16.19 4.62
C GLY A 29 -27.42 15.61 5.08
N TYR A 30 -27.89 14.52 4.48
CA TYR A 30 -29.19 13.95 4.82
C TYR A 30 -29.05 12.97 6.00
N ALA A 31 -30.08 12.95 6.85
CA ALA A 31 -30.14 11.95 7.91
C ALA A 31 -30.40 10.56 7.33
N VAL A 32 -29.64 9.58 7.77
CA VAL A 32 -29.83 8.17 7.42
C VAL A 32 -29.79 7.30 8.70
N PRO A 33 -30.63 6.25 8.80
CA PRO A 33 -30.55 5.29 9.90
C PRO A 33 -29.20 4.59 9.92
N VAL A 34 -28.62 4.44 11.11
CA VAL A 34 -27.42 3.61 11.28
C VAL A 34 -27.80 2.17 10.92
N ALA A 35 -26.97 1.50 10.10
CA ALA A 35 -27.26 0.18 9.57
C ALA A 35 -27.57 -0.86 10.67
N ASP A 36 -26.91 -0.75 11.83
CA ASP A 36 -27.06 -1.60 13.01
C ASP A 36 -27.92 -0.95 14.12
N GLY A 37 -28.55 0.20 13.85
CA GLY A 37 -29.39 0.93 14.79
C GLY A 37 -30.81 0.38 14.89
N TYR A 38 -31.07 -0.45 15.91
CA TYR A 38 -32.41 -0.93 16.27
C TYR A 38 -32.96 -0.17 17.49
N ILE A 39 -34.26 0.15 17.46
CA ILE A 39 -34.96 0.80 18.56
C ILE A 39 -35.33 -0.27 19.60
N LYS A 40 -34.68 -0.21 20.75
CA LYS A 40 -35.02 -1.04 21.92
C LYS A 40 -36.39 -0.64 22.48
N ALA A 41 -37.10 -1.61 23.09
CA ALA A 41 -38.44 -1.36 23.65
C ALA A 41 -38.45 -0.22 24.67
N GLU A 42 -37.45 -0.15 25.55
CA GLU A 42 -37.25 0.92 26.55
C GLU A 42 -37.00 2.31 25.96
N ASN A 43 -36.54 2.39 24.70
CA ASN A 43 -36.24 3.64 24.00
C ASN A 43 -37.31 4.03 22.97
N LEU A 44 -38.42 3.29 22.91
CA LEU A 44 -39.47 3.52 21.91
C LEU A 44 -40.11 4.91 22.05
N GLU A 45 -40.41 5.35 23.28
CA GLU A 45 -41.01 6.67 23.53
C GLU A 45 -40.07 7.80 23.07
N LYS A 46 -38.77 7.69 23.37
CA LYS A 46 -37.76 8.64 22.90
C LYS A 46 -37.68 8.66 21.38
N ALA A 47 -37.69 7.48 20.74
CA ALA A 47 -37.67 7.39 19.29
C ALA A 47 -38.92 8.03 18.65
N GLN A 48 -40.09 7.84 19.24
CA GLN A 48 -41.33 8.50 18.81
C GLN A 48 -41.25 10.03 18.96
N ALA A 49 -40.63 10.53 20.02
CA ALA A 49 -40.40 11.96 20.20
C ALA A 49 -39.47 12.53 19.10
N VAL A 50 -38.40 11.81 18.73
CA VAL A 50 -37.51 12.20 17.63
C VAL A 50 -38.27 12.25 16.30
N VAL A 51 -39.13 11.26 16.02
CA VAL A 51 -39.99 11.29 14.82
C VAL A 51 -40.91 12.51 14.82
N ALA A 52 -41.57 12.80 15.94
CA ALA A 52 -42.51 13.91 16.06
C ALA A 52 -41.83 15.29 15.94
N ALA A 53 -40.56 15.40 16.35
CA ALA A 53 -39.78 16.62 16.28
C ALA A 53 -39.28 16.95 14.86
N CYS A 54 -39.35 16.02 13.90
CA CYS A 54 -38.88 16.24 12.54
C CYS A 54 -39.72 17.31 11.82
N PRO A 55 -39.17 18.50 11.50
CA PRO A 55 -39.95 19.59 10.91
C PRO A 55 -40.41 19.29 9.47
N ALA A 56 -39.69 18.42 8.77
CA ALA A 56 -40.03 17.97 7.42
C ALA A 56 -40.94 16.73 7.41
N HIS A 57 -41.28 16.17 8.58
CA HIS A 57 -42.02 14.91 8.71
C HIS A 57 -41.43 13.74 7.91
N ALA A 58 -40.12 13.76 7.68
CA ALA A 58 -39.41 12.76 6.88
C ALA A 58 -39.05 11.50 7.67
N LEU A 59 -39.20 11.51 8.99
CA LEU A 59 -38.88 10.38 9.87
C LEU A 59 -40.10 9.51 10.14
N SER A 60 -39.91 8.20 10.18
CA SER A 60 -40.91 7.23 10.61
C SER A 60 -40.26 6.06 11.34
N ILE A 61 -41.04 5.31 12.12
CA ILE A 61 -40.61 4.05 12.73
C ILE A 61 -41.28 2.91 11.96
N VAL A 62 -40.46 2.00 11.43
CA VAL A 62 -40.94 0.84 10.69
C VAL A 62 -40.72 -0.40 11.53
N GLU A 63 -41.76 -1.23 11.64
CA GLU A 63 -41.66 -2.54 12.26
C GLU A 63 -41.14 -3.54 11.22
N GLN A 64 -39.97 -4.10 11.49
CA GLN A 64 -39.46 -5.21 10.71
C GLN A 64 -40.12 -6.49 11.21
N ALA A 65 -40.47 -7.36 10.25
CA ALA A 65 -41.00 -8.69 10.50
C ALA A 65 -40.13 -9.43 11.53
N ASP A 66 -40.76 -10.21 12.39
CA ASP A 66 -40.06 -11.00 13.38
C ASP A 66 -39.07 -11.94 12.69
N ILE A 67 -37.79 -11.76 13.00
CA ILE A 67 -36.76 -12.67 12.53
C ILE A 67 -36.97 -13.99 13.26
N VAL A 68 -37.28 -15.03 12.49
CA VAL A 68 -37.19 -16.40 12.99
C VAL A 68 -35.71 -16.70 13.20
N LEU A 69 -35.32 -16.94 14.45
CA LEU A 69 -33.97 -17.35 14.82
C LEU A 69 -33.65 -18.72 14.21
N ASP A 70 -33.08 -18.68 13.01
CA ASP A 70 -32.72 -19.84 12.20
C ASP A 70 -31.23 -19.73 11.88
N ALA A 71 -30.44 -20.57 12.57
CA ALA A 71 -28.98 -20.51 12.48
C ALA A 71 -28.48 -20.71 11.04
N ASP A 72 -29.12 -21.58 10.27
CA ASP A 72 -28.71 -21.87 8.90
C ASP A 72 -29.03 -20.69 7.98
N LYS A 73 -30.25 -20.14 8.05
CA LYS A 73 -30.63 -18.98 7.22
C LYS A 73 -29.85 -17.73 7.56
N MET A 74 -29.75 -17.39 8.85
CA MET A 74 -29.03 -16.19 9.28
C MET A 74 -27.53 -16.32 9.05
N GLY A 75 -26.96 -17.49 9.32
CA GLY A 75 -25.56 -17.79 9.02
C GLY A 75 -25.24 -17.72 7.53
N ALA A 76 -26.09 -18.31 6.68
CA ALA A 76 -25.93 -18.24 5.22
C ALA A 76 -26.10 -16.80 4.68
N ALA A 77 -27.01 -16.02 5.24
CA ALA A 77 -27.17 -14.61 4.88
C ALA A 77 -25.95 -13.77 5.25
N LEU A 78 -25.38 -13.99 6.44
CA LEU A 78 -24.14 -13.35 6.87
C LEU A 78 -22.97 -13.76 5.98
N GLU A 79 -22.80 -15.07 5.75
CA GLU A 79 -21.75 -15.61 4.89
C GLU A 79 -21.81 -15.01 3.48
N LYS A 80 -23.02 -14.91 2.90
CA LYS A 80 -23.23 -14.29 1.59
C LYS A 80 -22.83 -12.81 1.58
N LYS A 81 -23.19 -12.03 2.61
CA LYS A 81 -22.81 -10.61 2.72
C LYS A 81 -21.29 -10.45 2.83
N LEU A 82 -20.64 -11.29 3.64
CA LEU A 82 -19.19 -11.25 3.84
C LEU A 82 -18.42 -11.67 2.59
N LYS A 83 -18.83 -12.77 1.93
CA LYS A 83 -18.19 -13.28 0.70
C LYS A 83 -18.46 -12.40 -0.53
N ALA A 84 -19.40 -11.47 -0.46
CA ALA A 84 -19.63 -10.47 -1.51
C ALA A 84 -18.65 -9.29 -1.46
N ILE A 85 -17.87 -9.15 -0.40
CA ILE A 85 -16.83 -8.12 -0.31
C ILE A 85 -15.66 -8.56 -1.20
N ASP A 86 -15.52 -7.89 -2.33
CA ASP A 86 -14.45 -8.16 -3.29
C ASP A 86 -13.10 -7.59 -2.82
N ILE A 87 -12.05 -8.36 -3.05
CA ILE A 87 -10.65 -7.99 -2.80
C ILE A 87 -9.94 -8.07 -4.15
N PRO A 88 -9.90 -6.97 -4.92
CA PRO A 88 -9.38 -6.98 -6.27
C PRO A 88 -7.86 -7.21 -6.28
N SER A 89 -7.37 -7.63 -7.44
CA SER A 89 -5.94 -7.58 -7.75
C SER A 89 -5.54 -6.15 -8.07
N VAL A 90 -4.26 -5.84 -7.93
CA VAL A 90 -3.70 -4.54 -8.29
C VAL A 90 -3.28 -4.57 -9.74
N SER A 91 -3.50 -3.48 -10.46
CA SER A 91 -3.08 -3.39 -11.87
C SER A 91 -1.57 -3.17 -11.96
N SER A 92 -0.92 -3.77 -12.95
CA SER A 92 0.52 -3.55 -13.21
C SER A 92 0.87 -2.07 -13.38
N SER A 93 -0.07 -1.28 -13.91
CA SER A 93 0.11 0.17 -14.04
C SER A 93 0.24 0.91 -12.71
N GLU A 94 -0.36 0.41 -11.63
CA GLU A 94 -0.23 0.99 -10.28
C GLU A 94 1.11 0.64 -9.62
N LEU A 95 1.76 -0.44 -10.10
CA LEU A 95 3.04 -0.92 -9.59
C LEU A 95 4.22 -0.50 -10.47
N ARG A 96 3.97 0.12 -11.62
CA ARG A 96 4.98 0.49 -12.60
C ARG A 96 6.07 1.38 -12.00
N PHE A 97 7.32 1.02 -12.27
CA PHE A 97 8.49 1.83 -12.01
C PHE A 97 8.67 2.87 -13.12
N ASP A 98 8.82 4.12 -12.71
CA ASP A 98 9.21 5.23 -13.57
C ASP A 98 10.44 5.89 -12.94
N GLU A 99 11.53 6.02 -13.68
CA GLU A 99 12.78 6.56 -13.14
C GLU A 99 12.66 8.04 -12.74
N ASP A 100 11.86 8.82 -13.49
CA ASP A 100 11.63 10.25 -13.27
C ASP A 100 10.94 10.54 -11.93
N ASP A 101 10.34 9.49 -11.36
CA ASP A 101 9.59 9.52 -10.12
C ASP A 101 10.47 9.45 -8.86
N TYR A 102 11.79 9.28 -9.05
CA TYR A 102 12.79 9.07 -8.01
C TYR A 102 13.97 10.05 -8.15
N GLN A 103 14.58 10.41 -7.02
CA GLN A 103 15.73 11.32 -7.01
C GLN A 103 16.98 10.60 -6.51
N VAL A 104 17.87 10.24 -7.43
CA VAL A 104 19.17 9.64 -7.11
C VAL A 104 20.28 10.56 -7.56
N SER A 105 21.08 11.04 -6.60
CA SER A 105 22.20 11.94 -6.90
C SER A 105 23.47 11.15 -7.19
N ALA A 106 24.08 11.42 -8.35
CA ALA A 106 25.42 10.91 -8.67
C ALA A 106 26.50 11.41 -7.70
N GLY A 107 26.28 12.58 -7.08
CA GLY A 107 27.29 13.30 -6.31
C GLY A 107 28.18 14.18 -7.20
N TYR A 108 29.40 14.44 -6.74
CA TYR A 108 30.34 15.30 -7.44
C TYR A 108 31.78 14.82 -7.27
N ALA A 109 32.53 14.77 -8.37
CA ALA A 109 33.97 14.55 -8.40
C ALA A 109 34.70 15.90 -8.50
N ASP A 110 35.66 16.12 -7.61
CA ASP A 110 36.58 17.25 -7.66
C ASP A 110 37.70 17.05 -8.69
N GLY A 111 38.45 18.12 -8.95
CA GLY A 111 39.67 18.10 -9.77
C GLY A 111 39.47 18.26 -11.27
N GLU A 112 38.23 18.26 -11.76
CA GLU A 112 37.90 18.41 -13.19
C GLU A 112 38.33 19.76 -13.77
N TYR A 113 38.44 20.79 -12.94
CA TYR A 113 38.86 22.13 -13.39
C TYR A 113 40.35 22.41 -13.17
N ASP A 114 41.12 21.44 -12.66
CA ASP A 114 42.52 21.63 -12.27
C ASP A 114 43.49 21.35 -13.42
N TYR A 115 44.05 22.40 -14.01
CA TYR A 115 45.16 22.27 -14.95
C TYR A 115 46.46 21.95 -14.21
N LYS A 116 46.82 20.66 -14.17
CA LYS A 116 48.02 20.19 -13.44
C LYS A 116 48.77 19.04 -14.12
N TYR A 117 48.21 18.45 -15.18
CA TYR A 117 48.79 17.29 -15.83
C TYR A 117 49.74 17.71 -16.94
N SER A 118 50.83 16.95 -17.11
CA SER A 118 51.89 17.24 -18.10
C SER A 118 51.60 16.66 -19.50
N SER A 119 50.57 15.84 -19.65
CA SER A 119 50.15 15.29 -20.94
C SER A 119 48.65 14.99 -20.94
N TRP A 120 48.09 14.89 -22.15
CA TRP A 120 46.71 14.45 -22.38
C TRP A 120 46.41 13.12 -21.71
N ASP A 121 47.23 12.09 -21.96
CA ASP A 121 47.02 10.74 -21.43
C ASP A 121 47.05 10.69 -19.90
N LYS A 122 47.90 11.53 -19.26
CA LYS A 122 47.94 11.64 -17.80
C LYS A 122 46.66 12.27 -17.25
N ALA A 123 46.12 13.27 -17.94
CA ALA A 123 44.84 13.87 -17.56
C ALA A 123 43.71 12.86 -17.71
N VAL A 124 43.54 12.24 -18.88
CA VAL A 124 42.50 11.22 -19.13
C VAL A 124 42.59 10.07 -18.12
N SER A 125 43.79 9.53 -17.89
CA SER A 125 43.99 8.44 -16.92
C SER A 125 43.60 8.86 -15.50
N ALA A 126 43.89 10.10 -15.10
CA ALA A 126 43.49 10.61 -13.80
C ALA A 126 41.97 10.82 -13.71
N GLY A 127 41.34 11.29 -14.78
CA GLY A 127 39.88 11.40 -14.88
C GLY A 127 39.20 10.03 -14.76
N ALA A 128 39.65 9.02 -15.50
CA ALA A 128 39.16 7.65 -15.42
C ALA A 128 39.33 7.06 -14.01
N GLN A 129 40.49 7.27 -13.38
CA GLN A 129 40.69 6.88 -11.99
C GLN A 129 39.72 7.59 -11.05
N ARG A 130 39.46 8.88 -11.25
CA ARG A 130 38.51 9.63 -10.42
C ARG A 130 37.09 9.14 -10.60
N PHE A 131 36.67 8.87 -11.84
CA PHE A 131 35.38 8.29 -12.16
C PHE A 131 35.18 6.94 -11.46
N ARG A 132 36.17 6.03 -11.56
CA ARG A 132 36.15 4.73 -10.87
C ARG A 132 35.92 4.88 -9.36
N GLN A 133 36.63 5.83 -8.75
CA GLN A 133 36.61 6.03 -7.31
C GLN A 133 35.32 6.66 -6.80
N VAL A 134 34.77 7.64 -7.53
CA VAL A 134 33.66 8.47 -7.04
C VAL A 134 32.30 7.91 -7.47
N PHE A 135 32.20 7.37 -8.70
CA PHE A 135 30.93 6.95 -9.28
C PHE A 135 30.86 5.43 -9.43
N TRP A 136 31.79 4.82 -10.16
CA TRP A 136 31.71 3.39 -10.48
C TRP A 136 31.72 2.50 -9.24
N SER A 137 32.54 2.83 -8.24
CA SER A 137 32.62 2.12 -6.96
C SER A 137 31.30 2.11 -6.17
N ARG A 138 30.40 3.07 -6.45
CA ARG A 138 29.14 3.30 -5.75
C ARG A 138 27.91 2.88 -6.56
N ARG A 139 28.09 2.23 -7.70
CA ARG A 139 26.95 1.85 -8.57
C ARG A 139 25.91 0.97 -7.89
N SER A 140 26.32 0.09 -6.99
CA SER A 140 25.40 -0.68 -6.14
C SER A 140 24.56 0.22 -5.22
N ASP A 141 25.13 1.32 -4.71
CA ASP A 141 24.41 2.29 -3.89
C ASP A 141 23.34 3.02 -4.71
N TYR A 142 23.61 3.33 -5.98
CA TYR A 142 22.62 3.97 -6.86
C TYR A 142 21.43 3.05 -7.13
N VAL A 143 21.69 1.77 -7.42
CA VAL A 143 20.63 0.75 -7.56
C VAL A 143 19.80 0.66 -6.28
N LEU A 144 20.45 0.53 -5.12
CA LEU A 144 19.77 0.49 -3.82
C LEU A 144 18.97 1.76 -3.53
N ALA A 145 19.45 2.93 -3.94
CA ALA A 145 18.75 4.20 -3.75
C ALA A 145 17.44 4.25 -4.54
N TYR A 146 17.43 3.80 -5.80
CA TYR A 146 16.20 3.66 -6.58
C TYR A 146 15.25 2.64 -5.95
N LEU A 147 15.73 1.44 -5.64
CA LEU A 147 14.92 0.37 -5.06
C LEU A 147 14.29 0.76 -3.72
N SER A 148 15.05 1.44 -2.86
CA SER A 148 14.55 1.90 -1.55
C SER A 148 13.43 2.94 -1.70
N GLN A 149 13.58 3.88 -2.65
CA GLN A 149 12.55 4.87 -2.91
C GLN A 149 11.30 4.23 -3.53
N TYR A 150 11.47 3.33 -4.50
CA TYR A 150 10.38 2.55 -5.09
C TYR A 150 9.58 1.76 -4.04
N LYS A 151 10.27 1.01 -3.17
CA LYS A 151 9.62 0.27 -2.07
C LYS A 151 8.80 1.19 -1.17
N SER A 152 9.38 2.32 -0.78
CA SER A 152 8.73 3.28 0.13
C SER A 152 7.53 3.99 -0.50
N LYS A 153 7.61 4.29 -1.81
CA LYS A 153 6.59 5.05 -2.54
C LYS A 153 5.45 4.16 -3.04
N VAL A 154 5.75 3.03 -3.67
CA VAL A 154 4.80 2.19 -4.40
C VAL A 154 4.39 0.98 -3.58
N LEU A 155 5.36 0.24 -3.03
CA LEU A 155 5.09 -1.07 -2.42
C LEU A 155 4.65 -1.00 -0.96
N ARG A 156 4.94 0.12 -0.27
CA ARG A 156 4.71 0.32 1.15
C ARG A 156 3.29 -0.04 1.63
N PRO A 157 2.19 0.30 0.92
CA PRO A 157 0.84 -0.05 1.36
C PRO A 157 0.59 -1.56 1.51
N TYR A 158 1.42 -2.39 0.88
CA TYR A 158 1.25 -3.84 0.86
C TYR A 158 2.04 -4.54 1.97
N TYR A 159 3.16 -3.98 2.45
CA TYR A 159 4.03 -4.67 3.42
C TYR A 159 4.28 -3.91 4.74
N ASP A 160 4.04 -2.61 4.80
CA ASP A 160 4.28 -1.82 6.01
C ASP A 160 3.03 -1.76 6.90
N PHE A 161 2.97 -2.68 7.85
CA PHE A 161 1.89 -2.77 8.83
C PHE A 161 2.07 -1.83 10.04
N SER A 162 3.11 -0.98 10.06
CA SER A 162 3.33 -0.04 11.17
C SER A 162 2.22 1.01 11.30
N ASN A 163 1.55 1.34 10.19
CA ASN A 163 0.35 2.16 10.17
C ASN A 163 -0.82 1.38 9.54
N PRO A 164 -1.62 0.66 10.35
CA PRO A 164 -2.66 -0.23 9.86
C PRO A 164 -3.68 0.44 8.94
N ASP A 165 -4.01 1.72 9.18
CA ASP A 165 -5.00 2.47 8.41
C ASP A 165 -4.55 2.86 7.00
N LYS A 166 -3.25 2.76 6.71
CA LYS A 166 -2.67 3.09 5.40
C LYS A 166 -2.36 1.87 4.55
N THR A 167 -2.66 0.68 5.06
CA THR A 167 -2.43 -0.56 4.31
C THR A 167 -3.51 -0.76 3.25
N TYR A 168 -3.16 -1.46 2.17
CA TYR A 168 -4.10 -1.92 1.14
C TYR A 168 -5.27 -2.71 1.76
N TYR A 169 -5.00 -3.46 2.83
CA TYR A 169 -5.94 -4.38 3.49
C TYR A 169 -6.97 -3.68 4.38
N ALA A 170 -6.61 -2.52 4.95
CA ALA A 170 -7.40 -1.83 5.97
C ALA A 170 -8.85 -1.57 5.55
N GLN A 171 -9.05 -1.18 4.29
CA GLN A 171 -10.36 -0.86 3.75
C GLN A 171 -11.30 -2.08 3.71
N PHE A 172 -10.78 -3.27 3.42
CA PHE A 172 -11.58 -4.49 3.35
C PHE A 172 -11.92 -4.98 4.75
N SER A 173 -10.94 -4.92 5.65
CA SER A 173 -11.13 -5.19 7.07
C SER A 173 -12.24 -4.31 7.65
N LYS A 174 -12.26 -2.99 7.39
CA LYS A 174 -13.34 -2.08 7.82
C LYS A 174 -14.71 -2.47 7.28
N LYS A 175 -14.84 -2.76 5.97
CA LYS A 175 -16.11 -3.20 5.36
C LYS A 175 -16.63 -4.50 6.00
N ILE A 176 -15.74 -5.44 6.31
CA ILE A 176 -16.10 -6.69 6.98
C ILE A 176 -16.60 -6.43 8.40
N GLU A 177 -15.93 -5.57 9.16
CA GLU A 177 -16.35 -5.21 10.52
C GLU A 177 -17.74 -4.55 10.54
N GLU A 178 -18.06 -3.71 9.55
CA GLU A 178 -19.39 -3.10 9.41
C GLU A 178 -20.48 -4.16 9.20
N VAL A 179 -20.24 -5.16 8.34
CA VAL A 179 -21.17 -6.27 8.14
C VAL A 179 -21.34 -7.09 9.42
N LEU A 180 -20.25 -7.35 10.16
CA LEU A 180 -20.29 -8.08 11.43
C LEU A 180 -21.04 -7.31 12.52
N LYS A 181 -20.86 -5.97 12.60
CA LYS A 181 -21.61 -5.10 13.53
C LYS A 181 -23.10 -5.15 13.27
N ALA A 182 -23.51 -5.00 12.00
CA ALA A 182 -24.90 -5.10 11.59
C ALA A 182 -25.52 -6.46 11.95
N ALA A 183 -24.79 -7.55 11.71
CA ALA A 183 -25.25 -8.90 12.05
C ALA A 183 -25.36 -9.14 13.56
N LYS A 184 -24.42 -8.59 14.35
CA LYS A 184 -24.47 -8.64 15.81
C LYS A 184 -25.69 -7.90 16.34
N ALA A 185 -25.93 -6.67 15.89
CA ALA A 185 -27.08 -5.88 16.34
C ALA A 185 -28.41 -6.52 15.93
N GLU A 186 -28.50 -7.09 14.73
CA GLU A 186 -29.68 -7.85 14.28
C GLU A 186 -29.97 -9.03 15.20
N LEU A 187 -28.96 -9.80 15.58
CA LEU A 187 -29.12 -10.92 16.53
C LEU A 187 -29.50 -10.43 17.93
N SER A 188 -28.86 -9.37 18.43
CA SER A 188 -29.18 -8.80 19.75
C SER A 188 -30.60 -8.27 19.81
N ALA A 189 -31.08 -7.61 18.74
CA ALA A 189 -32.46 -7.15 18.64
C ALA A 189 -33.47 -8.31 18.55
N ALA A 190 -33.15 -9.38 17.82
CA ALA A 190 -34.03 -10.54 17.68
C ALA A 190 -34.08 -11.43 18.93
N SER A 191 -33.02 -11.44 19.74
CA SER A 191 -32.91 -12.24 20.97
C SER A 191 -33.19 -11.46 22.25
N GLU A 192 -33.40 -10.14 22.14
CA GLU A 192 -33.51 -9.20 23.27
C GLU A 192 -32.32 -9.29 24.25
N ASN A 193 -31.12 -9.64 23.73
CA ASN A 193 -29.92 -9.86 24.52
C ASN A 193 -28.67 -9.32 23.81
N ASP A 194 -28.11 -8.24 24.36
CA ASP A 194 -26.91 -7.58 23.82
C ASP A 194 -25.61 -8.36 24.07
N SER A 195 -25.62 -9.35 24.96
CA SER A 195 -24.44 -10.13 25.37
C SER A 195 -24.30 -11.48 24.65
N VAL A 196 -25.11 -11.73 23.62
CA VAL A 196 -25.11 -13.01 22.89
C VAL A 196 -23.79 -13.26 22.16
N LEU A 197 -23.19 -12.21 21.62
CA LEU A 197 -21.89 -12.24 20.98
C LEU A 197 -20.91 -11.37 21.76
N SER A 198 -19.67 -11.86 21.88
CA SER A 198 -18.59 -11.14 22.53
C SER A 198 -18.30 -9.79 21.86
N VAL A 199 -17.62 -8.89 22.57
CA VAL A 199 -17.30 -7.54 22.07
C VAL A 199 -16.38 -7.60 20.85
N ASP A 200 -15.39 -8.49 20.88
CA ASP A 200 -14.40 -8.76 19.83
C ASP A 200 -14.96 -9.53 18.62
N PHE A 201 -16.22 -9.99 18.66
CA PHE A 201 -16.85 -10.64 17.50
C PHE A 201 -16.78 -9.76 16.25
N THR A 202 -16.93 -8.45 16.43
CA THR A 202 -16.91 -7.49 15.32
C THR A 202 -15.52 -7.08 14.87
N GLU A 203 -14.46 -7.42 15.62
CA GLU A 203 -13.09 -7.13 15.22
C GLU A 203 -12.67 -8.07 14.09
N PHE A 204 -12.12 -7.49 13.02
CA PHE A 204 -11.64 -8.24 11.87
C PHE A 204 -10.34 -7.63 11.35
N ARG A 205 -9.21 -8.23 11.75
CA ARG A 205 -7.86 -7.79 11.39
C ARG A 205 -6.94 -8.98 11.06
N PRO A 206 -7.30 -9.86 10.09
CA PRO A 206 -6.49 -11.04 9.76
C PRO A 206 -5.07 -10.69 9.31
N GLU A 207 -4.86 -9.49 8.75
CA GLU A 207 -3.56 -8.96 8.34
C GLU A 207 -2.60 -8.70 9.52
N LYS A 208 -3.10 -8.69 10.76
CA LYS A 208 -2.26 -8.60 11.96
C LYS A 208 -1.68 -9.94 12.40
N SER A 209 -2.04 -11.03 11.73
CA SER A 209 -1.42 -12.33 11.96
C SER A 209 0.09 -12.24 11.75
N LYS A 210 0.86 -12.66 12.76
CA LYS A 210 2.33 -12.69 12.67
C LYS A 210 2.80 -13.55 11.49
N ASP A 211 2.10 -14.65 11.22
CA ASP A 211 2.44 -15.56 10.11
C ASP A 211 2.24 -14.87 8.76
N PHE A 212 1.16 -14.09 8.61
CA PHE A 212 0.92 -13.29 7.41
C PHE A 212 1.99 -12.22 7.23
N GLN A 213 2.23 -11.40 8.27
CA GLN A 213 3.21 -10.32 8.22
C GLN A 213 4.63 -10.81 7.96
N THR A 214 5.01 -11.95 8.54
CA THR A 214 6.35 -12.54 8.34
C THR A 214 6.50 -13.11 6.93
N SER A 215 5.51 -13.86 6.44
CA SER A 215 5.48 -14.38 5.06
C SER A 215 5.65 -13.26 4.04
N PHE A 216 4.97 -12.14 4.29
CA PHE A 216 4.99 -10.96 3.43
C PHE A 216 6.34 -10.21 3.46
N ALA A 217 6.87 -9.96 4.66
CA ALA A 217 8.13 -9.26 4.81
C ALA A 217 9.24 -10.00 4.04
N CYS A 218 9.32 -11.33 4.19
CA CYS A 218 10.29 -12.15 3.48
C CYS A 218 10.13 -12.11 1.95
N SER A 219 8.89 -11.99 1.44
CA SER A 219 8.65 -11.95 -0.01
C SER A 219 9.09 -10.62 -0.63
N MET A 220 8.95 -9.52 0.13
CA MET A 220 9.33 -8.17 -0.29
C MET A 220 10.81 -7.83 -0.06
N ASP A 221 11.56 -8.67 0.64
CA ASP A 221 12.99 -8.46 0.90
C ASP A 221 13.85 -8.62 -0.35
N TYR A 222 13.43 -9.43 -1.33
CA TYR A 222 14.21 -9.63 -2.58
C TYR A 222 14.44 -8.32 -3.34
N ILE A 223 13.44 -7.44 -3.41
CA ILE A 223 13.60 -6.09 -3.96
C ILE A 223 14.49 -5.30 -2.99
N GLY A 224 15.69 -4.95 -3.43
CA GLY A 224 16.70 -4.27 -2.61
C GLY A 224 17.63 -5.20 -1.83
N ASP A 225 17.54 -6.52 -2.02
CA ASP A 225 18.53 -7.46 -1.50
C ASP A 225 19.85 -7.40 -2.28
N ALA A 226 20.95 -7.73 -1.62
CA ALA A 226 22.28 -7.76 -2.22
C ALA A 226 22.38 -8.73 -3.40
N SER A 227 21.63 -9.84 -3.39
CA SER A 227 21.59 -10.78 -4.51
C SER A 227 20.98 -10.13 -5.77
N TYR A 228 19.82 -9.50 -5.63
CA TYR A 228 19.17 -8.80 -6.74
C TYR A 228 20.05 -7.66 -7.29
N VAL A 229 20.63 -6.83 -6.42
CA VAL A 229 21.51 -5.74 -6.84
C VAL A 229 22.71 -6.27 -7.64
N LYS A 230 23.27 -7.40 -7.21
CA LYS A 230 24.36 -8.06 -7.92
C LYS A 230 23.89 -8.62 -9.26
N GLU A 231 22.79 -9.35 -9.31
CA GLU A 231 22.20 -9.89 -10.55
C GLU A 231 21.89 -8.79 -11.56
N PHE A 232 21.33 -7.67 -11.08
CA PHE A 232 21.10 -6.48 -11.88
C PHE A 232 22.39 -5.90 -12.46
N LEU A 233 23.42 -5.70 -11.64
CA LEU A 233 24.69 -5.15 -12.11
C LEU A 233 25.42 -6.11 -13.06
N ASP A 234 25.36 -7.41 -12.80
CA ASP A 234 25.93 -8.44 -13.68
C ASP A 234 25.25 -8.42 -15.06
N ASP A 235 23.93 -8.19 -15.14
CA ASP A 235 23.20 -8.02 -16.40
C ASP A 235 23.46 -6.66 -17.06
N PHE A 236 23.42 -5.59 -16.27
CA PHE A 236 23.68 -4.22 -16.70
C PHE A 236 25.05 -4.12 -17.40
N GLU A 237 26.09 -4.69 -16.79
CA GLU A 237 27.47 -4.65 -17.28
C GLU A 237 27.74 -5.64 -18.44
N ARG A 238 26.80 -6.55 -18.77
CA ARG A 238 26.94 -7.40 -19.97
C ARG A 238 26.86 -6.59 -21.25
N ASP A 239 25.95 -5.61 -21.29
CA ASP A 239 25.83 -4.66 -22.38
C ASP A 239 27.12 -3.85 -22.51
N SER A 240 27.74 -3.88 -23.69
CA SER A 240 28.99 -3.19 -23.95
C SER A 240 28.90 -1.69 -23.68
N TYR A 241 27.73 -1.07 -23.86
CA TYR A 241 27.53 0.36 -23.61
C TYR A 241 27.50 0.72 -22.12
N ASN A 242 27.32 -0.27 -21.25
CA ASN A 242 27.22 -0.10 -19.80
C ASN A 242 28.45 -0.61 -19.05
N ARG A 243 29.50 -1.04 -19.75
CA ARG A 243 30.76 -1.44 -19.14
C ARG A 243 31.54 -0.24 -18.65
N LEU A 244 32.37 -0.47 -17.64
CA LEU A 244 33.30 0.54 -17.13
C LEU A 244 34.08 1.25 -18.24
N SER A 245 34.58 0.49 -19.24
CA SER A 245 35.32 1.06 -20.36
C SER A 245 34.51 2.05 -21.19
N SER A 246 33.21 1.79 -21.40
CA SER A 246 32.31 2.69 -22.15
C SER A 246 32.25 4.07 -21.49
N TYR A 247 32.09 4.09 -20.17
CA TYR A 247 32.09 5.34 -19.41
C TYR A 247 33.47 6.00 -19.36
N GLU A 248 34.55 5.22 -19.33
CA GLU A 248 35.91 5.77 -19.35
C GLU A 248 36.28 6.41 -20.69
N ASP A 249 35.77 5.87 -21.80
CA ASP A 249 35.99 6.40 -23.15
C ASP A 249 35.34 7.78 -23.35
N GLU A 250 34.34 8.12 -22.54
CA GLU A 250 33.72 9.45 -22.53
C GLU A 250 34.58 10.50 -21.82
N ILE A 251 35.55 10.09 -21.01
CA ILE A 251 36.39 11.01 -20.23
C ILE A 251 37.45 11.63 -21.12
N CYS A 252 37.38 12.94 -21.26
CA CYS A 252 38.31 13.70 -22.09
C CYS A 252 39.31 14.50 -21.24
N ALA A 253 40.24 15.13 -21.94
CA ALA A 253 41.10 16.16 -21.35
C ALA A 253 40.95 17.47 -22.10
N GLU A 254 41.54 18.52 -21.55
CA GLU A 254 41.65 19.82 -22.17
C GLU A 254 43.01 20.42 -21.84
N GLY A 255 43.67 20.97 -22.84
CA GLY A 255 44.99 21.61 -22.70
C GLY A 255 44.91 23.13 -22.73
N ARG A 256 45.79 23.79 -21.99
CA ARG A 256 46.08 25.21 -22.13
C ARG A 256 47.58 25.46 -22.14
N GLU A 257 48.01 26.49 -22.83
CA GLU A 257 49.40 26.94 -22.74
C GLU A 257 49.64 27.71 -21.44
N GLU A 258 50.76 27.42 -20.80
CA GLU A 258 51.26 28.11 -19.63
C GLU A 258 52.69 28.58 -19.92
N TYR A 259 52.96 29.86 -19.66
CA TYR A 259 54.28 30.44 -19.81
C TYR A 259 55.27 29.73 -18.87
N ALA A 260 56.37 29.23 -19.45
CA ALA A 260 57.39 28.42 -18.79
C ALA A 260 58.74 29.14 -18.64
N GLY A 261 58.76 30.45 -18.85
CA GLY A 261 59.95 31.31 -18.70
C GLY A 261 60.57 31.76 -20.02
N HIS A 262 61.54 32.67 -19.92
CA HIS A 262 62.24 33.24 -21.07
C HIS A 262 63.55 32.50 -21.31
N GLY A 263 63.78 32.04 -22.55
CA GLY A 263 65.02 31.39 -22.96
C GLY A 263 65.81 32.23 -23.98
N TRP A 264 66.99 31.73 -24.35
CA TRP A 264 67.88 32.40 -25.31
C TRP A 264 67.30 32.58 -26.73
N LEU A 265 66.19 31.89 -27.06
CA LEU A 265 65.46 31.98 -28.33
C LEU A 265 64.05 32.59 -28.16
N GLY A 266 63.75 33.21 -27.01
CA GLY A 266 62.45 33.82 -26.72
C GLY A 266 61.65 33.11 -25.63
N ASP A 267 60.38 33.51 -25.50
CA ASP A 267 59.45 32.99 -24.51
C ASP A 267 59.14 31.51 -24.75
N LYS A 268 59.16 30.72 -23.68
CA LYS A 268 58.83 29.30 -23.70
C LYS A 268 57.45 29.10 -23.10
N TYR A 269 56.67 28.21 -23.72
CA TYR A 269 55.37 27.78 -23.22
C TYR A 269 55.38 26.26 -23.07
N LYS A 270 54.61 25.76 -22.11
CA LYS A 270 54.30 24.34 -21.96
C LYS A 270 52.78 24.18 -21.99
N THR A 271 52.29 23.08 -22.54
CA THR A 271 50.87 22.73 -22.43
C THR A 271 50.65 22.00 -21.13
N ILE A 272 49.73 22.51 -20.30
CA ILE A 272 49.22 21.83 -19.11
C ILE A 272 47.79 21.37 -19.38
N TYR A 273 47.45 20.19 -18.88
CA TYR A 273 46.17 19.54 -19.14
C TYR A 273 45.35 19.41 -17.85
N ARG A 274 44.03 19.38 -18.02
CA ARG A 274 43.04 18.96 -17.02
C ARG A 274 42.18 17.84 -17.61
N PHE A 275 41.57 17.00 -16.78
CA PHE A 275 40.53 16.07 -17.25
C PHE A 275 39.17 16.76 -17.25
N LYS A 276 38.23 16.31 -18.08
CA LYS A 276 36.85 16.82 -18.11
C LYS A 276 35.85 15.69 -18.36
N ASP A 277 34.58 16.02 -18.23
CA ASP A 277 33.38 15.19 -18.45
C ASP A 277 33.15 14.11 -17.37
N VAL A 278 33.99 14.02 -16.34
CA VAL A 278 33.89 13.03 -15.25
C VAL A 278 32.57 13.14 -14.49
N ASN A 279 32.14 14.36 -14.13
CA ASN A 279 30.87 14.58 -13.46
C ASN A 279 29.66 14.30 -14.37
N GLU A 280 29.77 14.58 -15.66
CA GLU A 280 28.70 14.35 -16.63
C GLU A 280 28.50 12.85 -16.90
N THR A 281 29.60 12.12 -17.11
CA THR A 281 29.62 10.66 -17.20
C THR A 281 29.08 10.02 -15.91
N GLY A 282 29.41 10.58 -14.74
CA GLY A 282 28.85 10.14 -13.46
C GLY A 282 27.33 10.24 -13.37
N LYS A 283 26.75 11.32 -13.91
CA LYS A 283 25.28 11.49 -14.01
C LYS A 283 24.68 10.48 -14.98
N ARG A 284 25.27 10.33 -16.18
CA ARG A 284 24.83 9.35 -17.17
C ARG A 284 24.79 7.92 -16.62
N LEU A 285 25.79 7.52 -15.81
CA LEU A 285 25.78 6.21 -15.15
C LEU A 285 24.53 6.02 -14.27
N VAL A 286 24.16 7.03 -13.49
CA VAL A 286 22.98 6.98 -12.61
C VAL A 286 21.68 6.92 -13.41
N ASP A 287 21.59 7.72 -14.47
CA ASP A 287 20.43 7.76 -15.37
C ASP A 287 20.27 6.40 -16.09
N HIS A 288 21.36 5.84 -16.62
CA HIS A 288 21.34 4.51 -17.24
C HIS A 288 20.92 3.40 -16.26
N ILE A 289 21.36 3.47 -15.01
CA ILE A 289 20.93 2.53 -13.96
C ILE A 289 19.42 2.65 -13.74
N GLY A 290 18.88 3.86 -13.58
CA GLY A 290 17.44 4.11 -13.42
C GLY A 290 16.65 3.50 -14.58
N SER A 291 17.09 3.77 -15.80
CA SER A 291 16.34 3.40 -17.00
C SER A 291 16.30 1.88 -17.17
N LYS A 292 17.42 1.20 -16.87
CA LYS A 292 17.52 -0.26 -16.95
C LYS A 292 16.77 -0.99 -15.84
N LEU A 293 16.44 -0.35 -14.72
CA LEU A 293 15.57 -0.96 -13.70
C LEU A 293 14.13 -1.13 -14.22
N SER A 294 13.68 -0.22 -15.10
CA SER A 294 12.36 -0.30 -15.76
C SER A 294 12.35 -1.24 -16.97
N VAL A 295 13.51 -1.46 -17.60
CA VAL A 295 13.64 -2.28 -18.82
C VAL A 295 14.74 -3.32 -18.64
N CYS A 296 14.36 -4.56 -18.33
CA CYS A 296 15.31 -5.68 -18.39
C CYS A 296 15.46 -6.20 -19.82
N GLY A 297 16.71 -6.47 -20.21
CA GLY A 297 17.07 -6.82 -21.57
C GLY A 297 16.62 -8.24 -21.95
N VAL A 298 15.88 -8.36 -23.06
CA VAL A 298 15.78 -9.63 -23.78
C VAL A 298 17.03 -9.77 -24.64
N SER A 299 18.11 -10.24 -24.03
CA SER A 299 19.38 -10.48 -24.72
C SER A 299 19.82 -11.91 -24.49
N GLU A 300 19.65 -12.75 -25.53
CA GLU A 300 20.29 -14.06 -25.68
C GLU A 300 20.15 -15.03 -24.49
N GLY A 301 18.92 -15.26 -24.03
CA GLY A 301 18.58 -16.42 -23.19
C GLY A 301 18.88 -16.30 -21.69
N TYR A 302 19.24 -15.11 -21.21
CA TYR A 302 19.24 -14.78 -19.78
C TYR A 302 18.13 -13.75 -19.51
N HIS A 303 17.22 -14.06 -18.58
CA HIS A 303 16.07 -13.21 -18.27
C HIS A 303 16.25 -12.64 -16.86
N LEU A 304 16.97 -11.53 -16.72
CA LEU A 304 16.76 -10.70 -15.54
C LEU A 304 15.33 -10.16 -15.62
N ARG A 305 14.57 -10.25 -14.52
CA ARG A 305 13.22 -9.70 -14.46
C ARG A 305 13.30 -8.23 -14.08
N CYS A 306 12.51 -7.39 -14.74
CA CYS A 306 12.40 -5.99 -14.34
C CYS A 306 11.72 -5.87 -12.99
N ILE A 307 11.89 -4.70 -12.36
CA ILE A 307 11.24 -4.40 -11.08
C ILE A 307 9.74 -4.63 -11.15
N ASP A 308 9.10 -4.22 -12.26
CA ASP A 308 7.65 -4.27 -12.42
C ASP A 308 7.14 -5.71 -12.36
N ASP A 309 7.75 -6.62 -13.11
CA ASP A 309 7.40 -8.05 -13.09
C ASP A 309 7.57 -8.66 -11.70
N ILE A 310 8.66 -8.28 -11.00
CA ILE A 310 8.93 -8.76 -9.64
C ILE A 310 7.87 -8.22 -8.69
N ALA A 311 7.54 -6.93 -8.77
CA ALA A 311 6.57 -6.28 -7.92
C ALA A 311 5.16 -6.85 -8.14
N ASP A 312 4.74 -7.03 -9.38
CA ASP A 312 3.46 -7.61 -9.77
C ASP A 312 3.28 -9.00 -9.14
N ASP A 313 4.25 -9.90 -9.34
CA ASP A 313 4.21 -11.25 -8.78
C ASP A 313 4.14 -11.24 -7.26
N GLN A 314 4.97 -10.39 -6.63
CA GLN A 314 5.06 -10.32 -5.18
C GLN A 314 3.76 -9.78 -4.57
N VAL A 315 3.21 -8.70 -5.13
CA VAL A 315 1.95 -8.06 -4.68
C VAL A 315 0.74 -8.96 -4.96
N GLU A 316 0.68 -9.66 -6.09
CA GLU A 316 -0.41 -10.60 -6.35
C GLU A 316 -0.34 -11.82 -5.43
N SER A 317 0.85 -12.40 -5.22
CA SER A 317 1.05 -13.51 -4.27
C SER A 317 0.58 -13.13 -2.86
N ALA A 318 0.97 -11.94 -2.43
CA ALA A 318 0.55 -11.27 -1.22
C ALA A 318 -0.97 -11.13 -1.07
N ILE A 319 -1.65 -10.60 -2.09
CA ILE A 319 -3.10 -10.43 -2.11
C ILE A 319 -3.79 -11.79 -2.09
N LYS A 320 -3.27 -12.79 -2.81
CA LYS A 320 -3.79 -14.15 -2.81
C LYS A 320 -3.71 -14.78 -1.41
N GLN A 321 -2.58 -14.66 -0.72
CA GLN A 321 -2.45 -15.13 0.66
C GLN A 321 -3.45 -14.40 1.59
N TYR A 322 -3.62 -13.09 1.43
CA TYR A 322 -4.61 -12.34 2.21
C TYR A 322 -6.04 -12.85 1.96
N ARG A 323 -6.43 -13.09 0.70
CA ARG A 323 -7.75 -13.66 0.34
C ARG A 323 -7.98 -15.00 1.03
N GLU A 324 -6.98 -15.88 1.08
CA GLU A 324 -7.08 -17.17 1.76
C GLU A 324 -7.31 -17.04 3.27
N ILE A 325 -6.57 -16.13 3.92
CA ILE A 325 -6.73 -15.90 5.38
C ILE A 325 -8.07 -15.23 5.68
N VAL A 326 -8.50 -14.27 4.85
CA VAL A 326 -9.82 -13.63 4.98
C VAL A 326 -10.94 -14.67 4.85
N SER A 327 -10.87 -15.57 3.87
CA SER A 327 -11.87 -16.64 3.70
C SER A 327 -11.98 -17.51 4.96
N LYS A 328 -10.84 -17.97 5.51
CA LYS A 328 -10.82 -18.77 6.74
C LYS A 328 -11.37 -18.00 7.94
N ALA A 329 -11.02 -16.72 8.06
CA ALA A 329 -11.50 -15.86 9.15
C ALA A 329 -13.01 -15.59 9.04
N ILE A 330 -13.54 -15.41 7.83
CA ILE A 330 -14.99 -15.31 7.57
C ILE A 330 -15.70 -16.59 8.00
N ASP A 331 -15.21 -17.76 7.57
CA ASP A 331 -15.84 -19.05 7.90
C ASP A 331 -15.88 -19.25 9.44
N HIS A 332 -14.80 -18.87 10.14
CA HIS A 332 -14.75 -18.89 11.60
C HIS A 332 -15.77 -17.94 12.27
N LYS A 333 -15.88 -16.68 11.80
CA LYS A 333 -16.87 -15.73 12.32
C LYS A 333 -18.30 -16.19 12.06
N VAL A 334 -18.58 -16.76 10.89
CA VAL A 334 -19.90 -17.34 10.56
C VAL A 334 -20.23 -18.52 11.46
N ALA A 335 -19.27 -19.39 11.78
CA ALA A 335 -19.48 -20.50 12.70
C ALA A 335 -19.86 -20.01 14.11
N ILE A 336 -19.10 -19.05 14.67
CA ILE A 336 -19.42 -18.41 15.96
C ILE A 336 -20.84 -17.82 15.94
N TYR A 337 -21.18 -17.13 14.84
CA TYR A 337 -22.50 -16.54 14.68
C TYR A 337 -23.62 -17.59 14.66
N ARG A 338 -23.47 -18.68 13.90
CA ARG A 338 -24.43 -19.78 13.84
C ARG A 338 -24.67 -20.40 15.22
N GLU A 339 -23.60 -20.65 15.98
CA GLU A 339 -23.71 -21.17 17.34
C GLU A 339 -24.48 -20.22 18.27
N ALA A 340 -24.22 -18.92 18.16
CA ALA A 340 -24.90 -17.91 18.94
C ALA A 340 -26.41 -17.86 18.62
N VAL A 341 -26.78 -17.85 17.34
CA VAL A 341 -28.17 -17.93 16.89
C VAL A 341 -28.86 -19.19 17.44
N GLN A 342 -28.18 -20.34 17.37
CA GLN A 342 -28.73 -21.61 17.85
C GLN A 342 -28.96 -21.61 19.37
N LYS A 343 -28.06 -20.98 20.15
CA LYS A 343 -28.24 -20.80 21.60
C LYS A 343 -29.45 -19.92 21.90
N CYS A 344 -29.61 -18.80 21.20
CA CYS A 344 -30.76 -17.92 21.34
C CYS A 344 -32.08 -18.62 21.00
N ALA A 345 -32.12 -19.35 19.87
CA ALA A 345 -33.32 -20.08 19.45
C ALA A 345 -33.79 -21.09 20.51
N LYS A 346 -32.86 -21.79 21.17
CA LYS A 346 -33.17 -22.72 22.27
C LYS A 346 -33.68 -21.99 23.51
N GLY A 347 -33.08 -20.85 23.88
CA GLY A 347 -33.51 -20.05 25.02
C GLY A 347 -34.93 -19.51 24.86
N VAL A 348 -35.24 -18.92 23.71
CA VAL A 348 -36.57 -18.38 23.40
C VAL A 348 -37.64 -19.47 23.45
N LYS A 349 -37.33 -20.68 22.96
CA LYS A 349 -38.26 -21.82 23.03
C LYS A 349 -38.52 -22.27 24.46
N ALA A 350 -37.48 -22.35 25.30
CA ALA A 350 -37.62 -22.74 26.70
C ALA A 350 -38.46 -21.72 27.51
N ASP A 351 -38.29 -20.42 27.28
CA ASP A 351 -39.09 -19.38 27.93
C ASP A 351 -40.55 -19.38 27.47
N ALA A 352 -40.81 -19.66 26.19
CA ALA A 352 -42.16 -19.77 25.65
C ALA A 352 -42.91 -20.97 26.25
N ASP A 353 -42.24 -22.11 26.42
CA ASP A 353 -42.84 -23.31 27.03
C ASP A 353 -43.12 -23.08 28.53
N ARG A 354 -42.26 -22.35 29.24
CA ARG A 354 -42.41 -22.04 30.67
C ARG A 354 -43.55 -21.05 30.98
N LYS A 355 -43.91 -20.17 30.03
CA LYS A 355 -45.06 -19.25 30.14
C LYS A 355 -46.40 -19.92 29.83
N ARG A 356 -46.40 -21.15 29.29
CA ARG A 356 -47.61 -21.92 28.95
C ARG A 356 -48.00 -22.95 30.02
N THR A 357 -47.09 -23.27 30.93
CA THR A 357 -47.33 -24.04 32.17
C THR A 357 -47.61 -23.09 33.32
#